data_AF-A0A2N2NII1-F1
#
_entry.id   AF-A0A2N2NII1-F1
#
_cell.length_a   1.000
_cell.length_b   1.000
_cell.length_c   1.000
_cell.angle_alpha   90.00
_cell.angle_beta   90.00
_cell.angle_gamma   90.00
#
_symmetry.space_group_name_H-M   'P 1'
#
loop_
_entity.id
_entity.type
_entity.pdbx_description
1 polymer ?
#
loop_
_entity_poly.entity_id
_entity_poly.type
_entity_poly.pdbx_seq_one_letter_code
_entity_poly.pdbx_strand_id
1 'polypeptide(L)'
;MMSNFVKININTSTLDELMTVQGIGPALAQRIVDKRPFSDLDDLQRVSGIGKIFLDQIKPYLTFESSELPPDFQSFVDSIRDETKSESIEVEQTFDEELDEQGLMDENNLVEISRLEKVIDESSIEIEDNNLVSMKETKPKIIESEVEKNGPVISEKLVSQEINSEKQPEKRPSEELITRSQLTWSLLGTAIFSILLTVLITLGILSTTNGGLRYATVSEASRLENQIALLNDLTTTMQTDIQGIRTRLDALETVAGRVSVLEDRANNMEDDISIIQTSIKEISETLTIVQDEIRALQESAKKSEDFRSGLLQLLLEIEGQAEEGN
;
A
#
# COMPACT_ATOMS: atom_id res chain seq x y z
N MET A 1 -24.50 39.61 -22.43
CA MET A 1 -24.79 38.32 -21.77
C MET A 1 -23.92 38.26 -20.52
N MET A 2 -24.45 38.60 -19.35
CA MET A 2 -23.73 38.37 -18.09
C MET A 2 -23.88 36.89 -17.74
N SER A 3 -22.84 36.10 -18.00
CA SER A 3 -22.75 34.72 -17.53
C SER A 3 -22.54 34.76 -16.02
N ASN A 4 -23.56 34.38 -15.26
CA ASN A 4 -23.48 34.23 -13.81
C ASN A 4 -22.74 32.91 -13.52
N PHE A 5 -21.40 32.96 -13.55
CA PHE A 5 -20.56 31.82 -13.23
C PHE A 5 -20.56 31.58 -11.72
N VAL A 6 -20.94 30.38 -11.30
CA VAL A 6 -20.81 29.92 -9.92
C VAL A 6 -19.33 29.91 -9.57
N LYS A 7 -18.94 30.68 -8.56
CA LYS A 7 -17.55 30.72 -8.08
C LYS A 7 -17.26 29.47 -7.24
N ILE A 8 -16.12 28.84 -7.51
CA ILE A 8 -15.72 27.58 -6.89
C ILE A 8 -14.77 27.88 -5.74
N ASN A 9 -15.00 27.28 -4.56
CA ASN A 9 -14.20 27.55 -3.37
C ASN A 9 -12.93 26.68 -3.37
N ILE A 10 -11.75 27.30 -3.43
CA ILE A 10 -10.49 26.57 -3.54
C ILE A 10 -10.17 25.67 -2.34
N ASN A 11 -10.69 26.02 -1.16
CA ASN A 11 -10.43 25.33 0.10
C ASN A 11 -11.42 24.18 0.34
N THR A 12 -12.68 24.31 -0.09
CA THR A 12 -13.74 23.33 0.19
C THR A 12 -14.19 22.51 -1.01
N SER A 13 -13.89 22.93 -2.24
CA SER A 13 -14.40 22.26 -3.44
C SER A 13 -13.84 20.86 -3.66
N THR A 14 -14.61 20.03 -4.35
CA THR A 14 -14.19 18.67 -4.73
C THR A 14 -13.24 18.71 -5.95
N LEU A 15 -12.57 17.58 -6.23
CA LEU A 15 -11.66 17.46 -7.39
C LEU A 15 -12.42 17.75 -8.70
N ASP A 16 -13.61 17.17 -8.86
CA ASP A 16 -14.46 17.35 -10.03
C ASP A 16 -14.92 18.80 -10.20
N GLU A 17 -15.26 19.49 -9.10
CA GLU A 17 -15.60 20.92 -9.13
C GLU A 17 -14.42 21.78 -9.58
N LEU A 18 -13.20 21.52 -9.09
CA LEU A 18 -12.01 22.25 -9.53
C LEU A 18 -11.74 22.05 -11.03
N MET A 19 -12.03 20.86 -11.57
CA MET A 19 -11.87 20.56 -12.99
C MET A 19 -12.88 21.28 -13.90
N THR A 20 -13.96 21.84 -13.35
CA THR A 20 -14.90 22.65 -14.14
C THR A 20 -14.34 24.03 -14.51
N VAL A 21 -13.29 24.48 -13.81
CA VAL A 21 -12.59 25.73 -14.10
C VAL A 21 -11.75 25.57 -15.36
N GLN A 22 -11.90 26.51 -16.30
CA GLN A 22 -11.17 26.47 -17.56
C GLN A 22 -9.65 26.41 -17.34
N GLY A 23 -9.02 25.37 -17.87
CA GLY A 23 -7.58 25.17 -17.81
C GLY A 23 -7.08 24.39 -16.59
N ILE A 24 -7.96 24.01 -15.65
CA ILE A 24 -7.59 23.12 -14.54
C ILE A 24 -7.85 21.66 -14.95
N GLY A 25 -6.78 20.94 -15.28
CA GLY A 25 -6.84 19.49 -15.53
C GLY A 25 -6.77 18.66 -14.24
N PRO A 26 -6.98 17.34 -14.31
CA PRO A 26 -7.00 16.44 -13.15
C PRO A 26 -5.69 16.49 -12.33
N ALA A 27 -4.55 16.55 -13.01
CA ALA A 27 -3.24 16.68 -12.37
C ALA A 27 -3.02 18.03 -11.68
N LEU A 28 -3.69 19.10 -12.13
CA LEU A 28 -3.61 20.42 -11.50
C LEU A 28 -4.59 20.51 -10.33
N ALA A 29 -5.82 20.00 -10.50
CA ALA A 29 -6.82 19.92 -9.45
C ALA A 29 -6.31 19.14 -8.23
N GLN A 30 -5.69 17.97 -8.44
CA GLN A 30 -5.11 17.19 -7.34
C GLN A 30 -4.05 17.99 -6.58
N ARG A 31 -3.15 18.68 -7.29
CA ARG A 31 -2.12 19.50 -6.65
C ARG A 31 -2.67 20.70 -5.88
N ILE A 32 -3.83 21.23 -6.26
CA ILE A 32 -4.54 22.27 -5.49
C ILE A 32 -5.09 21.66 -4.20
N VAL A 33 -5.72 20.49 -4.26
CA VAL A 33 -6.24 19.77 -3.09
C VAL A 33 -5.12 19.44 -2.10
N ASP A 34 -3.99 18.92 -2.59
CA ASP A 34 -2.84 18.51 -1.77
C ASP A 34 -2.18 19.69 -1.03
N LYS A 35 -2.35 20.93 -1.52
CA LYS A 35 -1.72 22.15 -0.96
C LYS A 35 -2.66 23.03 -0.14
N ARG A 36 -3.86 22.54 0.18
CA ARG A 36 -4.77 23.23 1.11
C ARG A 36 -4.16 23.31 2.52
N PRO A 37 -4.49 24.35 3.31
CA PRO A 37 -5.37 25.48 2.99
C PRO A 37 -4.65 26.66 2.28
N PHE A 38 -5.44 27.47 1.57
CA PHE A 38 -5.02 28.73 0.95
C PHE A 38 -5.68 29.90 1.69
N SER A 39 -4.91 30.94 2.02
CA SER A 39 -5.41 32.12 2.72
C SER A 39 -5.89 33.21 1.76
N ASP A 40 -5.39 33.21 0.53
CA ASP A 40 -5.81 34.11 -0.55
C ASP A 40 -5.76 33.41 -1.92
N LEU A 41 -6.38 33.99 -2.94
CA LEU A 41 -6.30 33.51 -4.32
C LEU A 41 -4.87 33.56 -4.88
N ASP A 42 -4.05 34.52 -4.42
CA ASP A 42 -2.65 34.63 -4.86
C ASP A 42 -1.77 33.48 -4.32
N ASP A 43 -2.19 32.79 -3.25
CA ASP A 43 -1.47 31.63 -2.72
C ASP A 43 -1.48 30.41 -3.65
N LEU A 44 -2.36 30.41 -4.67
CA LEU A 44 -2.39 29.37 -5.70
C LEU A 44 -1.09 29.33 -6.51
N GLN A 45 -0.28 30.40 -6.53
CA GLN A 45 1.05 30.39 -7.17
C GLN A 45 2.02 29.39 -6.54
N ARG A 46 1.76 28.92 -5.31
CA ARG A 46 2.55 27.86 -4.66
C ARG A 46 2.36 26.51 -5.34
N VAL A 47 1.30 26.34 -6.13
CA VAL A 47 1.01 25.09 -6.86
C VAL A 47 1.81 25.07 -8.16
N SER A 48 2.64 24.04 -8.33
CA SER A 48 3.41 23.85 -9.56
C SER A 48 2.48 23.79 -10.77
N GLY A 49 2.70 24.63 -11.78
CA GLY A 49 1.86 24.75 -12.97
C GLY A 49 0.84 25.91 -12.93
N ILE A 50 0.69 26.63 -11.82
CA ILE A 50 -0.11 27.86 -11.74
C ILE A 50 0.84 29.07 -11.79
N GLY A 51 1.04 29.62 -12.99
CA GLY A 51 1.78 30.87 -13.18
C GLY A 51 0.89 32.10 -13.03
N LYS A 52 1.50 33.28 -12.86
CA LYS A 52 0.77 34.57 -12.71
C LYS A 52 -0.26 34.82 -13.82
N ILE A 53 0.11 34.55 -15.08
CA ILE A 53 -0.76 34.72 -16.25
C ILE A 53 -1.98 33.80 -16.17
N PHE A 54 -1.77 32.55 -15.78
CA PHE A 54 -2.84 31.56 -15.66
C PHE A 54 -3.76 31.87 -14.47
N LEU A 55 -3.17 32.32 -13.37
CA LEU A 55 -3.89 32.74 -12.18
C LEU A 55 -4.84 33.92 -12.45
N ASP A 56 -4.40 34.91 -13.22
CA ASP A 56 -5.25 36.04 -13.60
C ASP A 56 -6.43 35.62 -14.50
N GLN A 57 -6.30 34.52 -15.26
CA GLN A 57 -7.37 33.96 -16.08
C GLN A 57 -8.43 33.21 -15.25
N ILE A 58 -8.00 32.49 -14.20
CA ILE A 58 -8.90 31.65 -13.38
C ILE A 58 -9.48 32.40 -12.17
N LYS A 59 -8.82 33.47 -11.70
CA LYS A 59 -9.27 34.36 -10.61
C LYS A 59 -10.77 34.68 -10.61
N PRO A 60 -11.41 35.08 -11.74
CA PRO A 60 -12.83 35.43 -11.74
C PRO A 60 -13.78 34.26 -11.43
N TYR A 61 -13.31 33.01 -11.55
CA TYR A 61 -14.09 31.79 -11.34
C TYR A 61 -13.89 31.16 -9.95
N LEU A 62 -13.00 31.73 -9.11
CA LEU A 62 -12.60 31.18 -7.83
C LEU A 62 -13.03 32.07 -6.66
N THR A 63 -13.28 31.45 -5.50
CA THR A 63 -13.44 32.10 -4.20
C THR A 63 -12.59 31.36 -3.16
N PHE A 64 -12.24 32.02 -2.06
CA PHE A 64 -11.37 31.46 -1.02
C PHE A 64 -11.99 31.52 0.38
N GLU A 65 -13.28 31.89 0.51
CA GLU A 65 -13.96 32.03 1.80
C GLU A 65 -13.56 30.90 2.74
N SER A 66 -12.74 31.26 3.73
CA SER A 66 -12.53 30.47 4.92
C SER A 66 -13.87 30.45 5.63
N SER A 67 -14.44 29.27 5.82
CA SER A 67 -15.54 29.08 6.74
C SER A 67 -15.05 29.39 8.16
N GLU A 68 -14.88 30.67 8.48
CA GLU A 68 -14.83 31.13 9.85
C GLU A 68 -16.21 30.84 10.44
N LEU A 69 -16.22 29.97 11.44
CA LEU A 69 -17.41 29.63 12.19
C LEU A 69 -18.09 30.93 12.65
N PRO A 70 -19.44 31.04 12.55
CA PRO A 70 -20.16 32.19 13.06
C PRO A 70 -19.72 32.52 14.49
N PRO A 71 -19.55 33.81 14.85
CA PRO A 71 -19.11 34.22 16.19
C PRO A 71 -20.01 33.65 17.30
N ASP A 72 -21.28 33.37 16.98
CA ASP A 72 -22.23 32.70 17.88
C ASP A 72 -21.75 31.29 18.28
N PHE A 73 -21.07 30.57 17.39
CA PHE A 73 -20.56 29.23 17.66
C PHE A 73 -19.32 29.26 18.58
N GLN A 74 -18.51 30.32 18.53
CA GLN A 74 -17.41 30.51 19.49
C GLN A 74 -17.95 30.76 20.90
N SER A 75 -19.02 31.54 21.04
CA SER A 75 -19.67 31.73 22.35
C SER A 75 -20.26 30.44 22.92
N PHE A 76 -20.75 29.56 22.05
CA PHE A 76 -21.23 28.23 22.45
C PHE A 76 -20.07 27.33 22.91
N VAL A 77 -18.96 27.28 22.16
CA VAL A 77 -17.77 26.50 22.54
C VAL A 77 -17.16 27.01 23.86
N ASP A 78 -17.14 28.33 24.07
CA ASP A 78 -16.68 28.93 25.32
C ASP A 78 -17.62 28.61 26.50
N SER A 79 -18.94 28.52 26.28
CA SER A 79 -19.89 28.10 27.33
C SER A 79 -19.72 26.64 27.76
N ILE A 80 -19.41 25.73 26.83
CA ILE A 80 -19.18 24.30 27.16
C ILE A 80 -17.83 24.12 27.88
N ARG A 81 -16.86 24.99 27.62
CA ARG A 81 -15.52 24.94 28.22
C ARG A 81 -15.52 25.34 29.70
N ASP A 82 -16.41 26.24 30.11
CA ASP A 82 -16.55 26.62 31.52
C ASP A 82 -17.28 25.56 32.34
N GLU A 83 -18.20 24.81 31.73
CA GLU A 83 -19.01 23.79 32.42
C GLU A 83 -18.25 22.50 32.79
N THR A 84 -17.09 22.24 32.17
CA THR A 84 -16.23 21.08 32.48
C THR A 84 -15.08 21.40 33.45
N LYS A 85 -15.02 22.62 33.99
CA LYS A 85 -13.93 23.06 34.89
C LYS A 85 -14.26 22.99 36.38
N SER A 86 -15.44 22.51 36.76
CA SER A 86 -15.87 22.42 38.16
C SER A 86 -16.50 21.07 38.47
N GLU A 87 -15.65 20.04 38.61
CA GLU A 87 -15.59 19.14 39.77
C GLU A 87 -14.56 18.04 39.47
N SER A 88 -13.37 18.16 40.04
CA SER A 88 -12.45 17.04 40.19
C SER A 88 -13.05 16.05 41.17
N ILE A 89 -13.71 15.01 40.66
CA ILE A 89 -14.12 13.85 41.45
C ILE A 89 -12.88 12.96 41.63
N GLU A 90 -12.35 12.94 42.85
CA GLU A 90 -11.41 11.92 43.31
C GLU A 90 -12.14 10.57 43.39
N VAL A 91 -11.82 9.65 42.49
CA VAL A 91 -12.18 8.24 42.67
C VAL A 91 -10.93 7.52 43.17
N GLU A 92 -10.86 7.41 44.49
CA GLU A 92 -10.03 6.45 45.20
C GLU A 92 -10.68 5.07 45.06
N GLN A 93 -10.12 4.21 44.21
CA GLN A 93 -10.44 2.78 44.20
C GLN A 93 -9.16 1.95 44.31
N THR A 94 -8.99 1.50 45.54
CA THR A 94 -8.20 0.37 46.05
C THR A 94 -7.93 -0.73 45.02
N PHE A 95 -6.67 -0.88 44.64
CA PHE A 95 -6.13 -2.10 44.07
C PHE A 95 -5.80 -3.04 45.24
N ASP A 96 -6.70 -3.99 45.52
CA ASP A 96 -6.33 -5.15 46.34
C ASP A 96 -5.68 -6.20 45.43
N GLU A 97 -4.49 -6.55 45.87
CA GLU A 97 -3.51 -7.44 45.30
C GLU A 97 -3.83 -8.87 45.77
N GLU A 98 -4.23 -9.77 44.87
CA GLU A 98 -4.01 -11.20 45.08
C GLU A 98 -3.74 -11.93 43.75
N LEU A 99 -2.45 -12.21 43.60
CA LEU A 99 -1.75 -13.17 42.75
C LEU A 99 -2.55 -14.49 42.60
N ASP A 100 -2.61 -15.16 41.45
CA ASP A 100 -1.49 -15.93 40.90
C ASP A 100 -1.75 -16.44 39.46
N GLU A 101 -0.65 -16.47 38.69
CA GLU A 101 -0.21 -17.50 37.74
C GLU A 101 -0.94 -17.76 36.40
N GLN A 102 -0.44 -17.10 35.33
CA GLN A 102 0.38 -17.69 34.24
C GLN A 102 0.08 -17.06 32.85
N GLY A 103 1.07 -16.37 32.28
CA GLY A 103 1.09 -16.03 30.85
C GLY A 103 1.85 -14.77 30.46
N LEU A 104 3.12 -14.67 30.85
CA LEU A 104 4.04 -13.55 30.62
C LEU A 104 4.38 -13.34 29.13
N MET A 105 4.22 -12.11 28.63
CA MET A 105 5.07 -11.53 27.57
C MET A 105 5.28 -10.04 27.89
N ASP A 106 6.41 -9.75 28.55
CA ASP A 106 6.86 -8.40 28.87
C ASP A 106 7.32 -7.65 27.62
N GLU A 107 6.73 -6.48 27.42
CA GLU A 107 7.39 -5.33 26.79
C GLU A 107 8.57 -4.91 27.68
N ASN A 108 9.80 -5.13 27.21
CA ASN A 108 10.95 -4.31 27.58
C ASN A 108 12.08 -4.54 26.58
N ASN A 109 12.06 -3.79 25.47
CA ASN A 109 13.30 -3.21 24.98
C ASN A 109 13.06 -1.86 24.31
N LEU A 110 12.74 -0.87 25.14
CA LEU A 110 12.99 0.53 24.87
C LEU A 110 14.49 0.83 25.04
N VAL A 111 15.37 0.15 24.29
CA VAL A 111 16.80 0.48 24.13
C VAL A 111 17.30 -0.01 22.77
N GLU A 112 16.77 0.53 21.67
CA GLU A 112 17.40 0.33 20.35
C GLU A 112 17.21 1.50 19.37
N ILE A 113 17.10 2.73 19.88
CA ILE A 113 17.08 3.96 19.05
C ILE A 113 18.44 4.70 19.08
N SER A 114 19.54 4.02 19.45
CA SER A 114 20.88 4.62 19.53
C SER A 114 21.94 3.97 18.62
N ARG A 115 21.56 3.30 17.52
CA ARG A 115 22.54 2.59 16.67
C ARG A 115 22.40 2.68 15.14
N LEU A 116 21.70 3.67 14.60
CA LEU A 116 21.71 3.88 13.13
C LEU A 116 21.95 5.33 12.71
N GLU A 117 22.63 6.11 13.56
CA GLU A 117 23.28 7.36 13.16
C GLU A 117 24.80 7.21 13.23
N LYS A 118 25.35 6.35 12.35
CA LYS A 118 26.74 6.40 11.90
C LYS A 118 26.91 5.45 10.72
N VAL A 119 26.96 6.01 9.50
CA VAL A 119 27.75 5.61 8.31
C VAL A 119 27.03 6.20 7.09
N ILE A 120 27.11 7.52 6.93
CA ILE A 120 27.25 8.19 5.64
C ILE A 120 28.23 9.32 5.90
N ASP A 121 29.53 9.04 5.81
CA ASP A 121 30.50 10.06 5.41
C ASP A 121 31.76 9.35 4.91
N GLU A 122 31.91 9.30 3.58
CA GLU A 122 33.13 9.63 2.86
C GLU A 122 32.92 9.28 1.39
N SER A 123 32.33 10.23 0.67
CA SER A 123 32.72 10.46 -0.71
C SER A 123 34.13 11.07 -0.70
N SER A 124 35.11 10.36 -1.24
CA SER A 124 36.30 10.98 -1.81
C SER A 124 36.65 10.26 -3.09
N ILE A 125 36.35 10.99 -4.15
CA ILE A 125 36.88 10.85 -5.51
C ILE A 125 38.39 11.08 -5.43
N GLU A 126 39.19 10.14 -5.92
CA GLU A 126 40.46 10.48 -6.56
C GLU A 126 40.57 9.76 -7.90
N ILE A 127 40.70 10.61 -8.91
CA ILE A 127 40.98 10.36 -10.30
C ILE A 127 42.48 10.16 -10.41
N GLU A 128 42.94 9.15 -11.14
CA GLU A 128 44.20 9.29 -11.88
C GLU A 128 44.14 8.51 -13.20
N ASP A 129 43.80 9.26 -14.24
CA ASP A 129 44.24 9.04 -15.61
C ASP A 129 45.77 9.16 -15.68
N ASN A 130 46.42 8.19 -16.32
CA ASN A 130 47.58 8.33 -17.22
C ASN A 130 48.31 6.98 -17.35
N ASN A 131 48.84 6.53 -18.48
CA ASN A 131 48.92 7.01 -19.85
C ASN A 131 49.52 5.83 -20.66
N LEU A 132 49.27 5.86 -21.96
CA LEU A 132 49.83 5.08 -23.05
C LEU A 132 51.32 4.66 -22.90
N VAL A 133 51.71 3.53 -23.50
CA VAL A 133 52.54 3.47 -24.74
C VAL A 133 53.20 2.08 -24.94
N SER A 134 52.95 1.52 -26.13
CA SER A 134 53.85 0.81 -27.06
C SER A 134 54.65 -0.44 -26.66
N MET A 135 54.30 -1.53 -27.37
CA MET A 135 55.15 -2.39 -28.21
C MET A 135 56.63 -2.58 -27.85
N LYS A 136 57.00 -3.85 -27.60
CA LYS A 136 58.15 -4.56 -28.22
C LYS A 136 58.00 -6.06 -27.92
N GLU A 137 57.78 -6.89 -28.95
CA GLU A 137 58.79 -7.80 -29.52
C GLU A 137 59.63 -8.51 -28.43
N THR A 138 59.63 -9.83 -28.29
CA THR A 138 60.34 -10.70 -29.25
C THR A 138 59.93 -12.18 -29.16
N LYS A 139 60.01 -12.76 -30.36
CA LYS A 139 59.78 -14.10 -30.92
C LYS A 139 59.87 -15.43 -30.11
N PRO A 140 59.27 -16.50 -30.69
CA PRO A 140 59.06 -17.84 -30.14
C PRO A 140 60.04 -18.91 -30.71
N LYS A 141 59.84 -20.17 -30.31
CA LYS A 141 60.42 -21.38 -30.91
C LYS A 141 59.27 -22.40 -31.06
N ILE A 142 58.62 -22.55 -32.23
CA ILE A 142 58.96 -23.42 -33.38
C ILE A 142 59.26 -24.85 -32.87
N ILE A 143 58.51 -25.89 -33.24
CA ILE A 143 58.52 -26.54 -34.57
C ILE A 143 57.13 -27.07 -34.97
N GLU A 144 56.74 -26.70 -36.19
CA GLU A 144 55.60 -27.17 -36.98
C GLU A 144 55.79 -28.59 -37.54
N SER A 145 54.66 -29.24 -37.75
CA SER A 145 54.46 -30.27 -38.76
C SER A 145 54.64 -29.73 -40.18
N GLU A 146 55.23 -30.50 -41.09
CA GLU A 146 54.96 -30.32 -42.51
C GLU A 146 54.95 -31.64 -43.28
N VAL A 147 53.85 -31.83 -44.00
CA VAL A 147 53.61 -32.85 -45.04
C VAL A 147 53.46 -32.06 -46.34
N GLU A 148 54.11 -32.49 -47.43
CA GLU A 148 53.60 -32.52 -48.82
C GLU A 148 54.77 -32.90 -49.76
N LYS A 149 54.73 -34.03 -50.49
CA LYS A 149 54.10 -34.35 -51.80
C LYS A 149 55.19 -34.59 -52.86
N ASN A 150 55.14 -35.74 -53.53
CA ASN A 150 54.98 -35.89 -54.99
C ASN A 150 55.07 -37.39 -55.38
N GLY A 151 54.10 -37.88 -56.16
CA GLY A 151 54.01 -39.26 -56.68
C GLY A 151 54.86 -39.50 -57.95
N PRO A 152 54.60 -40.49 -58.82
CA PRO A 152 53.46 -41.44 -58.82
C PRO A 152 53.77 -42.91 -59.27
N VAL A 153 52.71 -43.76 -59.35
CA VAL A 153 52.43 -44.76 -60.43
C VAL A 153 53.03 -46.21 -60.41
N ILE A 154 52.08 -47.18 -60.37
CA ILE A 154 51.97 -48.49 -61.10
C ILE A 154 52.54 -49.83 -60.54
N SER A 155 51.57 -50.75 -60.34
CA SER A 155 51.46 -52.20 -60.64
C SER A 155 52.50 -53.25 -60.20
N GLU A 156 51.96 -54.19 -59.40
CA GLU A 156 51.67 -55.59 -59.82
C GLU A 156 52.83 -56.59 -60.00
N LYS A 157 52.69 -57.68 -59.24
CA LYS A 157 52.98 -59.09 -59.58
C LYS A 157 54.40 -59.66 -59.51
N LEU A 158 54.38 -60.87 -58.92
CA LEU A 158 55.21 -62.07 -59.21
C LEU A 158 56.68 -61.99 -58.79
N VAL A 159 57.35 -63.06 -58.35
CA VAL A 159 57.06 -64.43 -57.90
C VAL A 159 58.45 -65.07 -57.71
N SER A 160 58.48 -66.26 -57.12
CA SER A 160 59.57 -67.25 -57.21
C SER A 160 60.78 -66.99 -56.32
N GLN A 161 61.41 -68.00 -55.73
CA GLN A 161 61.25 -69.47 -55.77
C GLN A 161 62.08 -69.98 -54.57
N GLU A 162 61.57 -70.94 -53.78
CA GLU A 162 61.97 -72.36 -53.85
C GLU A 162 63.27 -72.59 -53.04
N ILE A 163 63.35 -73.57 -52.15
CA ILE A 163 63.50 -74.98 -52.50
C ILE A 163 63.15 -75.82 -51.25
N ASN A 164 62.26 -76.81 -51.46
CA ASN A 164 62.22 -78.20 -50.96
C ASN A 164 62.71 -78.52 -49.53
N SER A 165 62.18 -79.53 -48.84
CA SER A 165 61.09 -80.48 -49.04
C SER A 165 61.02 -81.27 -47.72
N GLU A 166 59.88 -81.91 -47.47
CA GLU A 166 59.80 -83.35 -47.15
C GLU A 166 58.79 -83.70 -46.03
N LYS A 167 57.76 -84.44 -46.49
CA LYS A 167 56.94 -85.48 -45.83
C LYS A 167 55.95 -85.11 -44.71
N GLN A 168 54.67 -85.20 -45.11
CA GLN A 168 53.57 -85.83 -44.34
C GLN A 168 53.74 -87.38 -44.36
N PRO A 169 53.11 -88.21 -43.48
CA PRO A 169 51.67 -88.13 -43.14
C PRO A 169 51.18 -88.62 -41.74
N GLU A 170 49.90 -88.33 -41.46
CA GLU A 170 48.89 -89.19 -40.79
C GLU A 170 48.66 -89.22 -39.24
N LYS A 171 47.72 -88.36 -38.80
CA LYS A 171 46.42 -88.67 -38.12
C LYS A 171 46.37 -89.34 -36.71
N ARG A 172 46.01 -88.55 -35.68
CA ARG A 172 44.82 -88.67 -34.78
C ARG A 172 44.81 -87.58 -33.68
N PRO A 173 43.64 -87.25 -33.07
CA PRO A 173 43.36 -85.95 -32.48
C PRO A 173 43.96 -85.83 -31.08
N SER A 174 44.57 -84.69 -30.77
CA SER A 174 44.97 -84.37 -29.40
C SER A 174 44.90 -82.86 -29.21
N GLU A 175 43.82 -82.47 -28.54
CA GLU A 175 43.63 -81.30 -27.68
C GLU A 175 44.74 -80.24 -27.75
N GLU A 176 44.41 -79.12 -28.41
CA GLU A 176 45.19 -77.90 -28.39
C GLU A 176 45.16 -77.33 -26.96
N LEU A 177 46.19 -77.66 -26.18
CA LEU A 177 46.41 -77.09 -24.86
C LEU A 177 46.71 -75.60 -25.02
N ILE A 178 45.68 -74.77 -24.81
CA ILE A 178 45.75 -73.32 -24.84
C ILE A 178 46.89 -72.86 -23.92
N THR A 179 47.83 -72.08 -24.47
CA THR A 179 48.97 -71.58 -23.69
C THR A 179 48.48 -70.51 -22.71
N ARG A 180 49.00 -70.51 -21.46
CA ARG A 180 48.60 -69.54 -20.41
C ARG A 180 48.66 -68.08 -20.88
N SER A 181 49.59 -67.74 -21.79
CA SER A 181 49.72 -66.42 -22.41
C SER A 181 48.60 -66.09 -23.42
N GLN A 182 48.13 -67.06 -24.20
CA GLN A 182 46.99 -66.89 -25.11
C GLN A 182 45.71 -66.66 -24.31
N LEU A 183 45.56 -67.34 -23.18
CA LEU A 183 44.43 -67.15 -22.28
C LEU A 183 44.44 -65.74 -21.66
N THR A 184 45.59 -65.24 -21.20
CA THR A 184 45.70 -63.88 -20.64
C THR A 184 45.49 -62.78 -21.69
N TRP A 185 45.94 -62.98 -22.94
CA TRP A 185 45.71 -62.00 -24.01
C TRP A 185 44.25 -61.96 -24.46
N SER A 186 43.59 -63.11 -24.56
CA SER A 186 42.14 -63.17 -24.87
C SER A 186 41.30 -62.59 -23.73
N LEU A 187 41.66 -62.87 -22.47
CA LEU A 187 40.95 -62.34 -21.30
C LEU A 187 41.13 -60.82 -21.15
N LEU A 188 42.31 -60.29 -21.47
CA LEU A 188 42.54 -58.85 -21.49
C LEU A 188 41.80 -58.15 -22.64
N GLY A 189 41.80 -58.75 -23.83
CA GLY A 189 41.07 -58.24 -24.98
C GLY A 189 39.55 -58.19 -24.73
N THR A 190 38.98 -59.25 -24.15
CA THR A 190 37.55 -59.29 -23.79
C THR A 190 37.18 -58.30 -22.69
N ALA A 191 38.05 -58.06 -21.71
CA ALA A 191 37.84 -57.05 -20.67
C ALA A 191 37.86 -55.62 -21.24
N ILE A 192 38.79 -55.30 -22.15
CA ILE A 192 38.82 -53.98 -22.81
C ILE A 192 37.58 -53.81 -23.69
N PHE A 193 37.19 -54.86 -24.42
CA PHE A 193 36.00 -54.82 -25.26
C PHE A 193 34.71 -54.63 -24.44
N SER A 194 34.58 -55.28 -23.27
CA SER A 194 33.41 -55.10 -22.41
C SER A 194 33.33 -53.70 -21.79
N ILE A 195 34.48 -53.11 -21.41
CA ILE A 195 34.54 -51.71 -20.95
C ILE A 195 34.14 -50.75 -22.09
N LEU A 196 34.64 -50.97 -23.31
CA LEU A 196 34.30 -50.12 -24.45
C LEU A 196 32.81 -50.26 -24.81
N LEU A 197 32.30 -51.50 -24.83
CA LEU A 197 30.89 -51.79 -25.08
C LEU A 197 29.97 -51.17 -24.02
N THR A 198 30.35 -51.23 -22.74
CA THR A 198 29.58 -50.59 -21.66
C THR A 198 29.59 -49.08 -21.78
N VAL A 199 30.73 -48.45 -22.06
CA VAL A 199 30.80 -47.00 -22.33
C VAL A 199 29.94 -46.60 -23.53
N LEU A 200 29.91 -47.43 -24.58
CA LEU A 200 29.12 -47.15 -25.78
C LEU A 200 27.62 -47.30 -25.52
N ILE A 201 27.21 -48.32 -24.76
CA ILE A 201 25.82 -48.51 -24.34
C ILE A 201 25.39 -47.38 -23.40
N THR A 202 26.22 -46.98 -22.44
CA THR A 202 25.88 -45.87 -21.53
C THR A 202 25.76 -44.55 -22.30
N LEU A 203 26.66 -44.25 -23.24
CA LEU A 203 26.53 -43.10 -24.14
C LEU A 203 25.26 -43.18 -24.99
N GLY A 204 24.92 -44.37 -25.49
CA GLY A 204 23.71 -44.59 -26.28
C GLY A 204 22.43 -44.38 -25.47
N ILE A 205 22.38 -44.87 -24.23
CA ILE A 205 21.26 -44.62 -23.30
C ILE A 205 21.19 -43.12 -23.00
N LEU A 206 22.30 -42.47 -22.65
CA LEU A 206 22.32 -41.04 -22.34
C LEU A 206 21.89 -40.18 -23.54
N SER A 207 22.29 -40.57 -24.75
CA SER A 207 21.89 -39.89 -25.98
C SER A 207 20.41 -40.08 -26.31
N THR A 208 19.82 -41.23 -25.99
CA THR A 208 18.41 -41.50 -26.27
C THR A 208 17.49 -40.89 -25.21
N THR A 209 17.90 -40.88 -23.94
CA THR A 209 17.10 -40.32 -22.84
C THR A 209 17.16 -38.80 -22.77
N ASN A 210 18.31 -38.18 -23.03
CA ASN A 210 18.46 -36.72 -23.02
C ASN A 210 18.23 -36.06 -24.40
N GLY A 211 17.78 -36.82 -25.41
CA GLY A 211 17.51 -36.29 -26.75
C GLY A 211 18.76 -35.86 -27.53
N GLY A 212 19.93 -36.39 -27.16
CA GLY A 212 21.25 -35.98 -27.64
C GLY A 212 21.82 -34.78 -26.87
N LEU A 213 23.11 -34.48 -27.07
CA LEU A 213 23.71 -33.21 -26.61
C LEU A 213 23.15 -32.06 -27.46
N ARG A 214 21.87 -31.72 -27.27
CA ARG A 214 21.25 -30.55 -27.90
C ARG A 214 21.72 -29.33 -27.12
N TYR A 215 22.86 -28.78 -27.55
CA TYR A 215 23.29 -27.47 -27.09
C TYR A 215 22.22 -26.47 -27.50
N ALA A 216 21.60 -25.80 -26.53
CA ALA A 216 20.72 -24.68 -26.80
C ALA A 216 21.49 -23.67 -27.65
N THR A 217 20.92 -23.29 -28.79
CA THR A 217 21.52 -22.24 -29.60
C THR A 217 21.50 -20.94 -28.81
N VAL A 218 22.48 -20.06 -29.01
CA VAL A 218 22.54 -18.75 -28.32
C VAL A 218 21.21 -17.98 -28.48
N SER A 219 20.54 -18.13 -29.63
CA SER A 219 19.22 -17.55 -29.89
C SER A 219 18.08 -18.12 -29.06
N GLU A 220 18.08 -19.42 -28.74
CA GLU A 220 17.05 -20.04 -27.88
C GLU A 220 17.26 -19.63 -26.42
N ALA A 221 18.53 -19.55 -25.98
CA ALA A 221 18.87 -19.05 -24.66
C ALA A 221 18.43 -17.59 -24.47
N SER A 222 18.73 -16.71 -25.43
CA SER A 222 18.28 -15.31 -25.38
C SER A 222 16.75 -15.16 -25.43
N ARG A 223 16.03 -16.04 -26.14
CA ARG A 223 14.56 -16.04 -26.13
C ARG A 223 14.00 -16.43 -24.77
N LEU A 224 14.56 -17.48 -24.17
CA LEU A 224 14.17 -17.92 -22.83
C LEU A 224 14.48 -16.84 -21.78
N GLU A 225 15.63 -16.19 -21.88
CA GLU A 225 16.02 -15.07 -21.02
C GLU A 225 15.01 -13.91 -21.12
N ASN A 226 14.62 -13.52 -22.33
CA ASN A 226 13.60 -12.50 -22.52
C ASN A 226 12.23 -12.92 -21.96
N GLN A 227 11.83 -14.19 -22.09
CA GLN A 227 10.59 -14.69 -21.50
C GLN A 227 10.63 -14.67 -19.98
N ILE A 228 11.75 -15.07 -19.38
CA ILE A 228 11.96 -15.02 -17.93
C ILE A 228 11.94 -13.56 -17.45
N ALA A 229 12.56 -12.64 -18.19
CA ALA A 229 12.53 -11.22 -17.88
C ALA A 229 11.10 -10.67 -17.90
N LEU A 230 10.30 -11.01 -18.92
CA LEU A 230 8.89 -10.62 -19.00
C LEU A 230 8.03 -11.21 -17.88
N LEU A 231 8.25 -12.49 -17.53
CA LEU A 231 7.56 -13.14 -16.41
C LEU A 231 7.91 -12.48 -15.07
N ASN A 232 9.17 -12.09 -14.89
CA ASN A 232 9.60 -11.37 -13.70
C ASN A 232 8.96 -9.99 -13.62
N ASP A 233 8.88 -9.26 -14.74
CA ASP A 233 8.21 -7.95 -14.82
C ASP A 233 6.69 -8.03 -14.59
N LEU A 234 6.05 -9.10 -15.08
CA LEU A 234 4.65 -9.37 -14.75
C LEU A 234 4.47 -9.66 -13.26
N THR A 235 5.40 -10.39 -12.65
CA THR A 235 5.37 -10.72 -11.22
C THR A 235 5.54 -9.47 -10.36
N THR A 236 6.48 -8.58 -10.72
CA THR A 236 6.66 -7.29 -10.01
C THR A 236 5.42 -6.42 -10.16
N THR A 237 4.83 -6.35 -11.36
CA THR A 237 3.58 -5.62 -11.60
C THR A 237 2.43 -6.17 -10.73
N MET A 238 2.23 -7.48 -10.71
CA MET A 238 1.20 -8.10 -9.85
C MET A 238 1.46 -7.84 -8.36
N GLN A 239 2.72 -7.82 -7.92
CA GLN A 239 3.07 -7.49 -6.55
C GLN A 239 2.69 -6.03 -6.21
N THR A 240 2.96 -5.10 -7.12
CA THR A 240 2.51 -3.70 -7.00
C THR A 240 0.99 -3.59 -6.96
N ASP A 241 0.27 -4.31 -7.82
CA ASP A 241 -1.20 -4.31 -7.83
C ASP A 241 -1.78 -4.86 -6.52
N ILE A 242 -1.20 -5.94 -5.96
CA ILE A 242 -1.61 -6.49 -4.67
C ILE A 242 -1.38 -5.47 -3.55
N GLN A 243 -0.25 -4.76 -3.55
CA GLN A 243 -0.01 -3.67 -2.60
C GLN A 243 -1.04 -2.55 -2.76
N GLY A 244 -1.39 -2.19 -4.00
CA GLY A 244 -2.45 -1.24 -4.29
C GLY A 244 -3.84 -1.68 -3.80
N ILE A 245 -4.15 -2.97 -3.86
CA ILE A 245 -5.41 -3.50 -3.32
C ILE A 245 -5.41 -3.44 -1.79
N ARG A 246 -4.27 -3.75 -1.13
CA ARG A 246 -4.15 -3.67 0.33
C ARG A 246 -4.35 -2.24 0.83
N THR A 247 -3.70 -1.25 0.22
CA THR A 247 -3.90 0.15 0.62
C THR A 247 -5.33 0.62 0.41
N ARG A 248 -6.00 0.17 -0.66
CA ARG A 248 -7.42 0.42 -0.87
C ARG A 248 -8.30 -0.26 0.18
N LEU A 249 -7.95 -1.48 0.62
CA LEU A 249 -8.66 -2.18 1.67
C LEU A 249 -8.55 -1.43 3.01
N ASP A 250 -7.35 -0.97 3.37
CA ASP A 250 -7.13 -0.18 4.59
C ASP A 250 -7.95 1.13 4.57
N ALA A 251 -8.05 1.76 3.40
CA ALA A 251 -8.91 2.92 3.21
C ALA A 251 -10.40 2.58 3.38
N LEU A 252 -10.85 1.41 2.90
CA LEU A 252 -12.22 0.93 3.09
C LEU A 252 -12.50 0.59 4.55
N GLU A 253 -11.57 0.00 5.28
CA GLU A 253 -11.69 -0.26 6.72
C GLU A 253 -11.83 1.05 7.50
N THR A 254 -11.03 2.06 7.15
CA THR A 254 -11.15 3.40 7.73
C THR A 254 -12.53 4.02 7.45
N VAL A 255 -13.04 3.89 6.21
CA VAL A 255 -14.38 4.36 5.86
C VAL A 255 -15.45 3.61 6.64
N ALA A 256 -15.33 2.30 6.80
CA ALA A 256 -16.26 1.49 7.59
C ALA A 256 -16.29 1.94 9.06
N GLY A 257 -15.12 2.20 9.67
CA GLY A 257 -15.03 2.75 11.03
C GLY A 257 -15.74 4.11 11.14
N ARG A 258 -15.56 4.99 10.15
CA ARG A 258 -16.27 6.29 10.13
C ARG A 258 -17.78 6.14 9.97
N VAL A 259 -18.25 5.17 9.19
CA VAL A 259 -19.69 4.88 9.03
C VAL A 259 -20.28 4.36 10.34
N SER A 260 -19.59 3.48 11.06
CA SER A 260 -20.01 3.01 12.39
C SER A 260 -20.19 4.18 13.35
N VAL A 261 -19.22 5.11 13.42
CA VAL A 261 -19.33 6.30 14.28
C VAL A 261 -20.48 7.22 13.87
N LEU A 262 -20.76 7.34 12.57
CA LEU A 262 -21.91 8.11 12.08
C LEU A 262 -23.24 7.45 12.45
N GLU A 263 -23.30 6.12 12.42
CA GLU A 263 -24.48 5.35 12.84
C GLU A 263 -24.73 5.49 14.34
N ASP A 264 -23.69 5.36 15.17
CA ASP A 264 -23.79 5.59 16.62
C ASP A 264 -24.27 7.01 16.93
N ARG A 265 -23.72 8.02 16.24
CA ARG A 265 -24.14 9.41 16.42
C ARG A 265 -25.58 9.65 15.97
N ALA A 266 -26.01 8.99 14.89
CA ALA A 266 -27.40 9.08 14.42
C ALA A 266 -28.37 8.48 15.44
N ASN A 267 -28.02 7.33 16.03
CA ASN A 267 -28.82 6.69 17.08
C ASN A 267 -28.92 7.58 18.34
N ASN A 268 -27.80 8.12 18.81
CA ASN A 268 -27.82 9.04 19.95
C ASN A 268 -28.65 10.30 19.67
N MET A 269 -28.64 10.81 18.43
CA MET A 269 -29.46 11.97 18.05
C MET A 269 -30.95 11.65 18.05
N GLU A 270 -31.35 10.42 17.70
CA GLU A 270 -32.74 9.95 17.83
C GLU A 270 -33.17 9.93 19.31
N ASP A 271 -32.29 9.46 20.21
CA ASP A 271 -32.53 9.48 21.64
C ASP A 271 -32.65 10.92 22.19
N ASP A 272 -31.76 11.82 21.77
CA ASP A 272 -31.82 13.24 22.14
C ASP A 272 -33.12 13.89 21.67
N ILE A 273 -33.57 13.59 20.43
CA ILE A 273 -34.86 14.07 19.91
C ILE A 273 -36.02 13.57 20.78
N SER A 274 -35.99 12.31 21.20
CA SER A 274 -37.00 11.74 22.09
C SER A 274 -37.04 12.43 23.47
N ILE A 275 -35.87 12.73 24.04
CA ILE A 275 -35.74 13.49 25.29
C ILE A 275 -36.33 14.90 25.11
N ILE A 276 -35.94 15.61 24.05
CA ILE A 276 -36.44 16.96 23.76
C ILE A 276 -37.96 16.96 23.57
N GLN A 277 -38.52 15.98 22.85
CA GLN A 277 -39.97 15.84 22.70
C GLN A 277 -40.67 15.67 24.05
N THR A 278 -40.07 14.91 24.96
CA THR A 278 -40.59 14.74 26.33
C THR A 278 -40.54 16.05 27.10
N SER A 279 -39.42 16.78 27.06
CA SER A 279 -39.31 18.10 27.71
C SER A 279 -40.30 19.12 27.13
N ILE A 280 -40.53 19.14 25.81
CA ILE A 280 -41.54 20.00 25.18
C ILE A 280 -42.94 19.66 25.72
N LYS A 281 -43.25 18.38 25.89
CA LYS A 281 -44.52 17.94 26.45
C LYS A 281 -44.68 18.43 27.90
N GLU A 282 -43.66 18.26 28.73
CA GLU A 282 -43.67 18.73 30.13
C GLU A 282 -43.81 20.26 30.21
N ILE A 283 -43.11 21.01 29.35
CA ILE A 283 -43.24 22.47 29.27
C ILE A 283 -44.66 22.87 28.84
N SER A 284 -45.28 22.15 27.89
CA SER A 284 -46.66 22.41 27.49
C SER A 284 -47.66 22.14 28.62
N GLU A 285 -47.44 21.09 29.41
CA GLU A 285 -48.28 20.77 30.57
C GLU A 285 -48.14 21.83 31.66
N THR A 286 -46.90 22.25 31.99
CA THR A 286 -46.65 23.32 32.97
C THR A 286 -47.23 24.66 32.52
N LEU A 287 -47.13 25.01 31.23
CA LEU A 287 -47.76 26.22 30.69
C LEU A 287 -49.27 26.21 30.89
N THR A 288 -49.91 25.05 30.72
CA THR A 288 -51.36 24.89 30.94
C THR A 288 -51.72 25.11 32.41
N ILE A 289 -50.94 24.53 33.33
CA ILE A 289 -51.13 24.72 34.79
C ILE A 289 -51.00 26.19 35.16
N VAL A 290 -49.93 26.86 34.72
CA VAL A 290 -49.71 28.29 35.00
C VAL A 290 -50.84 29.15 34.43
N GLN A 291 -51.35 28.83 33.24
CA GLN A 291 -52.49 29.53 32.65
C GLN A 291 -53.77 29.37 33.49
N ASP A 292 -54.04 28.17 34.02
CA ASP A 292 -55.16 27.91 34.91
C ASP A 292 -55.03 28.62 36.27
N GLU A 293 -53.82 28.66 36.84
CA GLU A 293 -53.53 29.41 38.06
C GLU A 293 -53.75 30.92 37.87
N ILE A 294 -53.30 31.49 36.75
CA ILE A 294 -53.55 32.90 36.40
C ILE A 294 -55.05 33.16 36.32
N ARG A 295 -55.82 32.25 35.71
CA ARG A 295 -57.28 32.37 35.61
C ARG A 295 -57.94 32.38 36.98
N ALA A 296 -57.52 31.49 37.88
CA ALA A 296 -58.02 31.42 39.25
C ALA A 296 -57.67 32.69 40.04
N LEU A 297 -56.45 33.22 39.89
CA LEU A 297 -56.04 34.48 40.50
C LEU A 297 -56.85 35.66 39.98
N GLN A 298 -57.13 35.74 38.67
CA GLN A 298 -57.99 36.76 38.08
C GLN A 298 -59.42 36.70 38.64
N GLU A 299 -59.97 35.50 38.80
CA GLU A 299 -61.30 35.32 39.38
C GLU A 299 -61.33 35.74 40.86
N SER A 300 -60.31 35.38 41.63
CA SER A 300 -60.16 35.80 43.02
C SER A 300 -60.02 37.32 43.15
N ALA A 301 -59.21 37.95 42.28
CA ALA A 301 -59.05 39.40 42.23
C ALA A 301 -60.38 40.10 41.91
N LYS A 302 -61.16 39.57 40.95
CA LYS A 302 -62.49 40.10 40.63
C LYS A 302 -63.46 39.99 41.82
N LYS A 303 -63.50 38.85 42.50
CA LYS A 303 -64.33 38.68 43.71
C LYS A 303 -63.92 39.66 44.81
N SER A 304 -62.62 39.92 44.97
CA SER A 304 -62.10 40.90 45.92
C SER A 304 -62.51 42.33 45.55
N GLU A 305 -62.46 42.67 44.25
CA GLU A 305 -62.92 43.96 43.73
C GLU A 305 -64.43 44.17 43.95
N ASP A 306 -65.24 43.16 43.66
CA ASP A 306 -66.69 43.16 43.88
C ASP A 306 -67.01 43.32 45.38
N PHE A 307 -66.31 42.58 46.25
CA PHE A 307 -66.45 42.69 47.70
C PHE A 307 -66.11 44.11 48.20
N ARG A 308 -64.98 44.66 47.76
CA ARG A 308 -64.56 46.02 48.13
C ARG A 308 -65.59 47.06 47.67
N SER A 309 -66.11 46.91 46.46
CA SER A 309 -67.13 47.82 45.90
C SER A 309 -68.43 47.73 46.70
N GLY A 310 -68.87 46.52 47.08
CA GLY A 310 -70.02 46.32 47.96
C GLY A 310 -69.82 46.92 49.35
N LEU A 311 -68.63 46.80 49.94
CA LEU A 311 -68.29 47.42 51.23
C LEU A 311 -68.36 48.95 51.15
N LEU A 312 -67.80 49.54 50.10
CA LEU A 312 -67.89 50.98 49.88
C LEU A 312 -69.33 51.45 49.70
N GLN A 313 -70.17 50.69 48.99
CA GLN A 313 -71.57 51.03 48.81
C GLN A 313 -72.36 50.97 50.11
N LEU A 314 -72.13 49.96 50.96
CA LEU A 314 -72.75 49.89 52.29
C LEU A 314 -72.31 51.05 53.19
N LEU A 315 -71.04 51.46 53.10
CA LEU A 315 -70.53 52.60 53.85
C LEU A 315 -71.24 53.90 53.41
N LEU A 316 -71.43 54.08 52.10
CA LEU A 316 -72.13 55.23 51.52
C LEU A 316 -73.62 55.26 51.90
N GLU A 317 -74.29 54.09 51.93
CA GLU A 317 -75.69 53.94 52.33
C GLU A 317 -75.91 54.30 53.81
N ILE A 318 -75.01 53.85 54.71
CA ILE A 318 -75.06 54.19 56.13
C ILE A 318 -74.84 55.68 56.36
N GLU A 319 -73.93 56.30 55.61
CA GLU A 319 -73.67 57.74 55.70
C GLU A 319 -74.87 58.57 55.18
N GLY A 320 -75.53 58.14 54.11
CA GLY A 320 -76.75 58.79 53.60
C GLY A 320 -77.96 58.66 54.53
N GLN A 321 -78.13 57.53 55.22
CA GLN A 321 -79.20 57.32 56.21
C GLN A 321 -79.04 58.20 57.47
N ALA A 322 -77.81 58.67 57.76
CA ALA A 322 -77.56 59.57 58.89
C ALA A 322 -78.01 61.01 58.64
N GLU A 323 -78.20 61.43 57.38
CA GLU A 323 -78.63 62.80 57.03
C GLU A 323 -80.17 62.98 56.93
N GLU A 324 -80.96 61.91 56.68
CA GLU A 324 -82.44 62.00 56.61
C GLU A 324 -83.15 61.89 57.98
N GLY A 325 -82.41 61.63 59.06
CA GLY A 325 -82.95 61.37 60.41
C GLY A 325 -83.03 62.56 61.37
N ASN A 326 -82.88 63.80 60.89
CA ASN A 326 -82.87 65.01 61.73
C ASN A 326 -83.93 66.04 61.29
#